data_AF-A0A7W0RB53-F1
#
_entry.id   AF-A0A7W0RB53-F1
#
_cell.length_a   1.000
_cell.length_b   1.000
_cell.length_c   1.000
_cell.angle_alpha   90.00
_cell.angle_beta   90.00
_cell.angle_gamma   90.00
#
_symmetry.space_group_name_H-M   'P 1'
#
loop_
_entity.id
_entity.type
_entity.pdbx_description
1 polymer ?
#
loop_
_entity_poly.entity_id
_entity_poly.type
_entity_poly.pdbx_seq_one_letter_code
_entity_poly.pdbx_strand_id
1 'polypeptide(L)'
;MSSDRGALALVLHSHMPYVEGFGTWPFGEEWLWEAVATVYMPLLDLLEQARVPVTVGLTPVLCDQLETLPGAAGARLRGFLGDTRRVVHERDAKGFEEAGEPELAAEIRRAGGDYARAMERLEACGGDLVGAFARLAEGGPVELWASSATHAVLPMLASNPGLRLQIATGVTAHERRFGSFGGGFWIPECAYEPGLERELADRGARAFCVDQTSLYGEGAPEHLEPVITPAGVVAVPIDWLTVELVWNEKTGYPAHPCYRDLHHRTIHDLHPWSSGGNPYRPADARALAGEHARDFVRRCVERLDCHARERGRPGLLCCALDTELLGHWWYEGQIWLARVFEEAGAQGLDLVTVSDGVERVPLSERELAASSWGQGKDLSTWDSPMVADLAFAARAAELRTVAAAALSR
;
A
#
# COMPACT_ATOMS: atom_id res chain seq x y z
N MET A 1 10.64 9.26 28.45
CA MET A 1 10.29 10.69 28.29
C MET A 1 9.62 10.77 26.93
N SER A 2 8.28 10.87 26.91
CA SER A 2 7.51 11.03 25.67
C SER A 2 8.09 12.22 24.91
N SER A 3 8.71 12.00 23.76
CA SER A 3 9.43 13.06 23.08
C SER A 3 8.45 14.07 22.50
N ASP A 4 8.66 15.34 22.85
CA ASP A 4 7.94 16.55 22.40
C ASP A 4 7.94 16.75 20.87
N ARG A 5 8.51 15.81 20.11
CA ARG A 5 8.66 15.85 18.64
C ARG A 5 7.41 15.40 17.88
N GLY A 6 6.63 14.49 18.44
CA GLY A 6 5.55 13.79 17.74
C GLY A 6 5.91 12.36 17.29
N ALA A 7 5.28 11.88 16.22
CA ALA A 7 5.31 10.46 15.83
C ALA A 7 5.26 10.23 14.30
N LEU A 8 5.60 9.01 13.88
CA LEU A 8 5.48 8.53 12.50
C LEU A 8 4.26 7.61 12.37
N ALA A 9 3.36 7.95 11.44
CA ALA A 9 2.30 7.07 10.96
C ALA A 9 2.71 6.45 9.61
N LEU A 10 2.87 5.12 9.60
CA LEU A 10 3.05 4.35 8.37
C LEU A 10 1.69 3.88 7.87
N VAL A 11 1.39 4.16 6.60
CA VAL A 11 0.15 3.73 5.93
C VAL A 11 0.51 2.85 4.74
N LEU A 12 0.05 1.61 4.76
CA LEU A 12 0.23 0.64 3.68
C LEU A 12 -1.09 0.46 2.95
N HIS A 13 -1.24 1.04 1.77
CA HIS A 13 -2.46 0.93 0.96
C HIS A 13 -2.39 -0.29 0.05
N SER A 14 -3.26 -1.29 0.24
CA SER A 14 -3.27 -2.52 -0.57
C SER A 14 -4.45 -2.53 -1.52
N HIS A 15 -4.15 -2.65 -2.81
CA HIS A 15 -5.17 -2.61 -3.86
C HIS A 15 -4.81 -3.53 -5.03
N MET A 16 -5.82 -4.28 -5.47
CA MET A 16 -5.81 -4.98 -6.75
C MET A 16 -7.17 -4.75 -7.42
N PRO A 17 -7.21 -4.32 -8.71
CA PRO A 17 -8.47 -4.32 -9.45
C PRO A 17 -9.04 -5.75 -9.54
N TYR A 18 -10.30 -5.87 -9.94
CA TYR A 18 -10.93 -7.19 -10.04
C TYR A 18 -10.34 -7.99 -11.22
N VAL A 19 -9.47 -8.95 -10.92
CA VAL A 19 -8.76 -9.81 -11.90
C VAL A 19 -9.09 -11.29 -11.75
N GLU A 20 -9.65 -11.72 -10.60
CA GLU A 20 -10.06 -13.10 -10.38
C GLU A 20 -11.01 -13.59 -11.49
N GLY A 21 -10.65 -14.69 -12.15
CA GLY A 21 -11.41 -15.22 -13.29
C GLY A 21 -11.33 -14.43 -14.61
N PHE A 22 -10.54 -13.35 -14.69
CA PHE A 22 -10.41 -12.51 -15.89
C PHE A 22 -8.98 -12.50 -16.45
N GLY A 23 -8.71 -13.44 -17.36
CA GLY A 23 -7.37 -13.60 -17.94
C GLY A 23 -6.37 -14.16 -16.92
N THR A 24 -5.25 -14.69 -17.40
CA THR A 24 -4.23 -15.28 -16.50
C THR A 24 -2.91 -14.57 -16.67
N TRP A 25 -2.40 -14.50 -17.90
CA TRP A 25 -1.10 -13.89 -18.23
C TRP A 25 -1.17 -13.21 -19.60
N PRO A 26 -0.47 -12.07 -19.83
CA PRO A 26 0.39 -11.34 -18.88
C PRO A 26 -0.37 -10.40 -17.93
N PHE A 27 -1.69 -10.27 -18.12
CA PHE A 27 -2.58 -9.47 -17.30
C PHE A 27 -3.74 -10.34 -16.83
N GLY A 28 -4.10 -10.26 -15.55
CA GLY A 28 -5.18 -11.04 -14.96
C GLY A 28 -4.78 -11.64 -13.62
N GLU A 29 -5.18 -12.89 -13.39
CA GLU A 29 -5.05 -13.54 -12.08
C GLU A 29 -3.63 -13.63 -11.55
N GLU A 30 -2.61 -13.73 -12.41
CA GLU A 30 -1.22 -13.83 -11.98
C GLU A 30 -0.77 -12.61 -11.18
N TRP A 31 -1.34 -11.42 -11.45
CA TRP A 31 -1.08 -10.22 -10.64
C TRP A 31 -1.53 -10.41 -9.19
N LEU A 32 -2.73 -10.96 -8.99
CA LEU A 32 -3.23 -11.25 -7.66
C LEU A 32 -2.39 -12.34 -6.98
N TRP A 33 -2.03 -13.39 -7.71
CA TRP A 33 -1.24 -14.50 -7.16
C TRP A 33 0.16 -14.07 -6.74
N GLU A 34 0.84 -13.26 -7.56
CA GLU A 34 2.13 -12.66 -7.23
C GLU A 34 2.04 -11.76 -6.00
N ALA A 35 1.06 -10.86 -5.95
CA ALA A 35 0.87 -9.98 -4.79
C ALA A 35 0.57 -10.80 -3.51
N VAL A 36 -0.27 -11.84 -3.59
CA VAL A 36 -0.54 -12.73 -2.46
C VAL A 36 0.74 -13.39 -1.96
N ALA A 37 1.55 -13.94 -2.86
CA ALA A 37 2.75 -14.72 -2.51
C ALA A 37 3.91 -13.85 -2.01
N THR A 38 4.11 -12.68 -2.63
CA THR A 38 5.32 -11.87 -2.43
C THR A 38 5.09 -10.61 -1.59
N VAL A 39 3.82 -10.22 -1.37
CA VAL A 39 3.46 -8.99 -0.65
C VAL A 39 2.58 -9.31 0.55
N TYR A 40 1.35 -9.81 0.35
CA TYR A 40 0.36 -9.87 1.42
C TYR A 40 0.68 -10.91 2.49
N MET A 41 1.14 -12.11 2.11
CA MET A 41 1.56 -13.14 3.07
C MET A 41 2.82 -12.72 3.85
N PRO A 42 3.90 -12.26 3.20
CA PRO A 42 5.06 -11.74 3.92
C PRO A 42 4.74 -10.57 4.84
N LEU A 43 3.87 -9.65 4.42
CA LEU A 43 3.44 -8.52 5.25
C LEU A 43 2.68 -9.01 6.48
N LEU A 44 1.75 -9.95 6.31
CA LEU A 44 0.99 -10.53 7.41
C LEU A 44 1.92 -11.19 8.44
N ASP A 45 2.88 -12.01 7.98
CA ASP A 45 3.88 -12.63 8.85
C ASP A 45 4.72 -11.57 9.59
N LEU A 46 5.12 -10.51 8.88
CA LEU A 46 5.90 -9.42 9.45
C LEU A 46 5.13 -8.67 10.55
N LEU A 47 3.88 -8.30 10.29
CA LEU A 47 3.06 -7.55 11.25
C LEU A 47 2.70 -8.41 12.47
N GLU A 48 2.44 -9.70 12.29
CA GLU A 48 2.22 -10.66 13.39
C GLU A 48 3.45 -10.77 14.30
N GLN A 49 4.66 -10.75 13.73
CA GLN A 49 5.92 -10.83 14.46
C GLN A 49 6.28 -9.51 15.16
N ALA A 50 6.20 -8.39 14.43
CA ALA A 50 6.67 -7.09 14.91
C ALA A 50 5.76 -6.52 16.00
N ARG A 51 4.44 -6.71 15.88
CA ARG A 51 3.44 -6.15 16.80
C ARG A 51 3.66 -4.65 17.09
N VAL A 52 3.89 -3.88 16.03
CA VAL A 52 4.04 -2.41 16.09
C VAL A 52 2.85 -1.69 15.45
N PRO A 53 2.58 -0.42 15.84
CA PRO A 53 1.49 0.34 15.25
C PRO A 53 1.71 0.65 13.76
N VAL A 54 0.77 0.22 12.92
CA VAL A 54 0.76 0.45 11.47
C VAL A 54 -0.68 0.55 10.99
N THR A 55 -0.93 1.41 9.99
CA THR A 55 -2.23 1.49 9.32
C THR A 55 -2.18 0.73 8.00
N VAL A 56 -3.11 -0.20 7.77
CA VAL A 56 -3.19 -0.99 6.53
C VAL A 56 -4.54 -0.75 5.87
N GLY A 57 -4.53 -0.14 4.68
CA GLY A 57 -5.71 0.00 3.84
C GLY A 57 -5.96 -1.27 3.06
N LEU A 58 -7.15 -1.86 3.16
CA LEU A 58 -7.56 -3.01 2.35
C LEU A 58 -8.77 -2.61 1.51
N THR A 59 -8.57 -2.46 0.19
CA THR A 59 -9.70 -2.09 -0.68
C THR A 59 -10.77 -3.18 -0.69
N PRO A 60 -12.07 -2.82 -0.69
CA PRO A 60 -13.16 -3.80 -0.72
C PRO A 60 -13.07 -4.79 -1.88
N VAL A 61 -12.71 -4.31 -3.09
CA VAL A 61 -12.51 -5.15 -4.29
C VAL A 61 -11.32 -6.11 -4.18
N LEU A 62 -10.25 -5.75 -3.45
CA LEU A 62 -9.19 -6.70 -3.13
C LEU A 62 -9.73 -7.79 -2.20
N CYS A 63 -10.42 -7.40 -1.12
CA CYS A 63 -10.99 -8.35 -0.17
C CYS A 63 -12.02 -9.29 -0.81
N ASP A 64 -12.84 -8.81 -1.75
CA ASP A 64 -13.78 -9.65 -2.50
C ASP A 64 -13.06 -10.81 -3.20
N GLN A 65 -11.88 -10.54 -3.78
CA GLN A 65 -11.08 -11.57 -4.46
C GLN A 65 -10.36 -12.49 -3.46
N LEU A 66 -9.81 -11.94 -2.39
CA LEU A 66 -9.14 -12.74 -1.35
C LEU A 66 -10.11 -13.71 -0.65
N GLU A 67 -11.38 -13.34 -0.48
CA GLU A 67 -12.42 -14.20 0.08
C GLU A 67 -12.73 -15.43 -0.80
N THR A 68 -12.28 -15.45 -2.06
CA THR A 68 -12.44 -16.62 -2.96
C THR A 68 -11.33 -17.66 -2.81
N LEU A 69 -10.23 -17.32 -2.13
CA LEU A 69 -9.05 -18.18 -1.97
C LEU A 69 -9.28 -19.48 -1.18
N PRO A 70 -10.29 -19.62 -0.29
CA PRO A 70 -10.64 -20.93 0.24
C PRO A 70 -11.18 -21.91 -0.82
N GLY A 71 -11.67 -21.39 -1.96
CA GLY A 71 -12.31 -22.16 -3.03
C GLY A 71 -11.46 -22.40 -4.27
N ALA A 72 -12.10 -22.32 -5.45
CA ALA A 72 -11.48 -22.62 -6.74
C ALA A 72 -10.33 -21.65 -7.10
N ALA A 73 -10.43 -20.38 -6.71
CA ALA A 73 -9.35 -19.41 -6.92
C ALA A 73 -8.08 -19.81 -6.15
N GLY A 74 -8.21 -20.29 -4.91
CA GLY A 74 -7.07 -20.81 -4.17
C GLY A 74 -6.49 -22.11 -4.73
N ALA A 75 -7.31 -22.95 -5.38
CA ALA A 75 -6.80 -24.10 -6.10
C ALA A 75 -5.91 -23.68 -7.29
N ARG A 76 -6.30 -22.62 -8.02
CA ARG A 76 -5.45 -22.04 -9.08
C ARG A 76 -4.17 -21.43 -8.51
N LEU A 77 -4.25 -20.67 -7.41
CA LEU A 77 -3.07 -20.16 -6.71
C LEU A 77 -2.13 -21.29 -6.25
N ARG A 78 -2.65 -22.37 -5.69
CA ARG A 78 -1.83 -23.54 -5.32
C ARG A 78 -1.13 -24.16 -6.53
N GLY A 79 -1.84 -24.32 -7.65
CA GLY A 79 -1.24 -24.76 -8.91
C GLY A 79 -0.14 -23.80 -9.38
N PHE A 80 -0.37 -22.50 -9.29
CA PHE A 80 0.61 -21.48 -9.62
C PHE A 80 1.88 -21.60 -8.75
N LEU A 81 1.74 -21.72 -7.44
CA LEU A 81 2.88 -21.84 -6.51
C LEU A 81 3.63 -23.18 -6.70
N GLY A 82 2.90 -24.29 -6.74
CA GLY A 82 3.46 -25.65 -6.67
C GLY A 82 3.82 -26.29 -8.00
N ASP A 83 3.08 -25.96 -9.08
CA ASP A 83 3.23 -26.59 -10.39
C ASP A 83 3.85 -25.65 -11.43
N THR A 84 3.62 -24.34 -11.30
CA THR A 84 4.26 -23.33 -12.17
C THR A 84 5.56 -22.83 -11.55
N ARG A 85 5.49 -22.06 -10.46
CA ARG A 85 6.65 -21.36 -9.86
C ARG A 85 7.73 -22.34 -9.43
N ARG A 86 7.40 -23.44 -8.74
CA ARG A 86 8.40 -24.46 -8.39
C ARG A 86 9.14 -25.02 -9.62
N VAL A 87 8.40 -25.42 -10.66
CA VAL A 87 8.98 -26.07 -11.85
C VAL A 87 9.85 -25.11 -12.66
N VAL A 88 9.42 -23.85 -12.84
CA VAL A 88 10.23 -22.86 -13.59
C VAL A 88 11.52 -22.51 -12.84
N HIS A 89 11.49 -22.39 -11.52
CA HIS A 89 12.71 -22.16 -10.73
C HIS A 89 13.67 -23.36 -10.80
N GLU A 90 13.17 -24.60 -10.67
CA GLU A 90 14.00 -25.80 -10.84
C GLU A 90 14.65 -25.86 -12.23
N ARG A 91 13.87 -25.55 -13.29
CA ARG A 91 14.34 -25.57 -14.68
C ARG A 91 15.39 -24.51 -14.96
N ASP A 92 15.14 -23.26 -14.58
CA ASP A 92 16.09 -22.18 -14.86
C ASP A 92 17.37 -22.32 -14.04
N ALA A 93 17.26 -22.73 -12.77
CA ALA A 93 18.44 -23.00 -11.95
C ALA A 93 19.33 -24.06 -12.61
N LYS A 94 18.75 -25.17 -13.08
CA LYS A 94 19.49 -26.21 -13.80
C LYS A 94 20.12 -25.67 -15.09
N GLY A 95 19.39 -24.85 -15.84
CA GLY A 95 19.91 -24.21 -17.06
C GLY A 95 21.14 -23.34 -16.79
N PHE A 96 21.13 -22.55 -15.72
CA PHE A 96 22.29 -21.76 -15.31
C PHE A 96 23.46 -22.62 -14.82
N GLU A 97 23.21 -23.73 -14.12
CA GLU A 97 24.28 -24.68 -13.75
C GLU A 97 24.98 -25.27 -14.97
N GLU A 98 24.20 -25.73 -15.95
CA GLU A 98 24.73 -26.29 -17.20
C GLU A 98 25.49 -25.24 -18.03
N ALA A 99 25.11 -23.96 -17.91
CA ALA A 99 25.79 -22.83 -18.53
C ALA A 99 27.06 -22.36 -17.78
N GLY A 100 27.36 -22.93 -16.61
CA GLY A 100 28.51 -22.53 -15.80
C GLY A 100 28.30 -21.26 -14.97
N GLU A 101 27.04 -20.92 -14.64
CA GLU A 101 26.62 -19.75 -13.88
C GLU A 101 26.04 -20.13 -12.48
N PRO A 102 26.85 -20.71 -11.57
CA PRO A 102 26.36 -21.29 -10.32
C PRO A 102 25.79 -20.25 -9.34
N GLU A 103 26.24 -18.99 -9.39
CA GLU A 103 25.69 -17.91 -8.55
C GLU A 103 24.23 -17.60 -8.93
N LEU A 104 23.93 -17.47 -10.23
CA LEU A 104 22.57 -17.26 -10.72
C LEU A 104 21.66 -18.46 -10.42
N ALA A 105 22.18 -19.69 -10.60
CA ALA A 105 21.43 -20.90 -10.26
C ALA A 105 21.08 -21.00 -8.77
N ALA A 106 22.02 -20.64 -7.89
CA ALA A 106 21.80 -20.63 -6.45
C ALA A 106 20.74 -19.61 -6.05
N GLU A 107 20.78 -18.42 -6.66
CA GLU A 107 19.78 -17.39 -6.39
C GLU A 107 18.38 -17.80 -6.85
N ILE A 108 18.24 -18.37 -8.06
CA ILE A 108 16.93 -18.87 -8.52
C ILE A 108 16.37 -19.91 -7.55
N ARG A 109 17.17 -20.86 -7.09
CA ARG A 109 16.69 -21.84 -6.09
C ARG A 109 16.25 -21.18 -4.79
N ARG A 110 17.00 -20.17 -4.32
CA ARG A 110 16.65 -19.44 -3.10
C ARG A 110 15.34 -18.67 -3.28
N ALA A 111 15.16 -17.94 -4.38
CA ALA A 111 13.94 -17.20 -4.69
C ALA A 111 12.73 -18.14 -4.84
N GLY A 112 12.91 -19.34 -5.39
CA GLY A 112 11.86 -20.38 -5.42
C GLY A 112 11.36 -20.77 -4.02
N GLY A 113 12.20 -20.65 -3.00
CA GLY A 113 11.83 -20.86 -1.60
C GLY A 113 10.83 -19.85 -1.05
N ASP A 114 10.72 -18.65 -1.64
CA ASP A 114 9.72 -17.66 -1.21
C ASP A 114 8.30 -18.11 -1.56
N TYR A 115 8.12 -18.70 -2.75
CA TYR A 115 6.83 -19.28 -3.17
C TYR A 115 6.46 -20.54 -2.38
N ALA A 116 7.46 -21.33 -1.98
CA ALA A 116 7.24 -22.46 -1.08
C ALA A 116 6.74 -21.99 0.29
N ARG A 117 7.34 -20.92 0.85
CA ARG A 117 6.88 -20.31 2.11
C ARG A 117 5.47 -19.71 1.98
N ALA A 118 5.16 -19.08 0.85
CA ALA A 118 3.82 -18.60 0.56
C ALA A 118 2.79 -19.75 0.52
N MET A 119 3.16 -20.90 -0.07
CA MET A 119 2.32 -22.10 -0.03
C MET A 119 2.04 -22.56 1.41
N GLU A 120 3.09 -22.68 2.23
CA GLU A 120 2.96 -23.07 3.64
C GLU A 120 2.05 -22.10 4.40
N ARG A 121 2.20 -20.78 4.18
CA ARG A 121 1.36 -19.76 4.82
C ARG A 121 -0.09 -19.83 4.34
N LEU A 122 -0.33 -20.04 3.05
CA LEU A 122 -1.67 -20.21 2.48
C LEU A 122 -2.40 -21.40 3.12
N GLU A 123 -1.69 -22.51 3.29
CA GLU A 123 -2.22 -23.71 3.93
C GLU A 123 -2.49 -23.47 5.43
N ALA A 124 -1.56 -22.81 6.13
CA ALA A 124 -1.69 -22.51 7.55
C ALA A 124 -2.91 -21.63 7.88
N CYS A 125 -3.27 -20.69 7.00
CA CYS A 125 -4.48 -19.88 7.17
C CYS A 125 -5.73 -20.47 6.48
N GLY A 126 -5.65 -21.67 5.88
CA GLY A 126 -6.77 -22.29 5.16
C GLY A 126 -7.27 -21.47 3.97
N GLY A 127 -6.43 -20.59 3.40
CA GLY A 127 -6.82 -19.63 2.37
C GLY A 127 -7.60 -18.40 2.89
N ASP A 128 -7.85 -18.28 4.19
CA ASP A 128 -8.58 -17.15 4.79
C ASP A 128 -7.61 -16.00 5.15
N LEU A 129 -7.13 -15.28 4.13
CA LEU A 129 -6.25 -14.13 4.31
C LEU A 129 -6.99 -12.94 4.95
N VAL A 130 -8.24 -12.69 4.55
CA VAL A 130 -9.05 -11.58 5.10
C VAL A 130 -9.28 -11.78 6.59
N GLY A 131 -9.67 -12.98 7.02
CA GLY A 131 -9.80 -13.28 8.44
C GLY A 131 -8.46 -13.25 9.19
N ALA A 132 -7.34 -13.50 8.51
CA ALA A 132 -6.02 -13.34 9.14
C ALA A 132 -5.67 -11.87 9.41
N PHE A 133 -5.95 -10.96 8.48
CA PHE A 133 -5.84 -9.52 8.75
C PHE A 133 -6.83 -9.06 9.83
N ALA A 134 -8.05 -9.61 9.86
CA ALA A 134 -9.03 -9.31 10.91
C ALA A 134 -8.48 -9.67 12.31
N ARG A 135 -7.88 -10.86 12.45
CA ARG A 135 -7.25 -11.30 13.71
C ARG A 135 -6.04 -10.46 14.11
N LEU A 136 -5.29 -9.94 13.13
CA LEU A 136 -4.16 -9.04 13.38
C LEU A 136 -4.62 -7.70 13.98
N ALA A 137 -5.75 -7.18 13.51
CA ALA A 137 -6.34 -5.92 13.99
C ALA A 137 -7.08 -6.08 15.32
N GLU A 138 -7.67 -7.25 15.58
CA GLU A 138 -8.43 -7.51 16.79
C GLU A 138 -7.54 -7.46 18.05
N GLY A 139 -7.64 -6.34 18.80
CA GLY A 139 -6.83 -6.11 20.00
C GLY A 139 -5.33 -5.98 19.75
N GLY A 140 -4.94 -5.83 18.47
CA GLY A 140 -3.58 -5.62 18.01
C GLY A 140 -3.26 -4.15 17.76
N PRO A 141 -1.99 -3.83 17.47
CA PRO A 141 -1.56 -2.47 17.18
C PRO A 141 -1.81 -2.07 15.71
N VAL A 142 -2.30 -2.98 14.87
CA VAL A 142 -2.57 -2.70 13.46
C VAL A 142 -3.99 -2.16 13.30
N GLU A 143 -4.11 -1.01 12.65
CA GLU A 143 -5.38 -0.41 12.26
C GLU A 143 -5.70 -0.78 10.80
N LEU A 144 -6.92 -1.25 10.54
CA LEU A 144 -7.38 -1.50 9.16
C LEU A 144 -8.22 -0.33 8.67
N TRP A 145 -7.92 0.15 7.47
CA TRP A 145 -8.67 1.23 6.81
C TRP A 145 -9.54 0.70 5.67
N ALA A 146 -10.71 1.29 5.50
CA ALA A 146 -11.56 1.05 4.33
C ALA A 146 -11.14 1.92 3.14
N SER A 147 -11.79 1.70 2.01
CA SER A 147 -11.75 2.59 0.84
C SER A 147 -13.08 2.52 0.11
N SER A 148 -13.20 3.15 -1.06
CA SER A 148 -14.37 3.01 -1.93
C SER A 148 -14.47 1.58 -2.50
N ALA A 149 -15.68 1.16 -2.88
CA ALA A 149 -15.97 -0.22 -3.27
C ALA A 149 -14.97 -0.80 -4.28
N THR A 150 -14.69 -0.06 -5.36
CA THR A 150 -13.83 -0.51 -6.46
C THR A 150 -12.65 0.42 -6.71
N HIS A 151 -12.21 1.15 -5.69
CA HIS A 151 -11.12 2.14 -5.80
C HIS A 151 -11.39 3.21 -6.88
N ALA A 152 -12.65 3.62 -7.04
CA ALA A 152 -13.02 4.66 -8.00
C ALA A 152 -12.46 6.03 -7.58
N VAL A 153 -11.82 6.75 -8.50
CA VAL A 153 -11.37 8.14 -8.30
C VAL A 153 -12.60 9.01 -8.02
N LEU A 154 -12.87 9.28 -6.74
CA LEU A 154 -14.18 9.78 -6.29
C LEU A 154 -14.60 11.10 -6.94
N PRO A 155 -13.70 12.11 -7.13
CA PRO A 155 -14.04 13.34 -7.83
C PRO A 155 -14.46 13.15 -9.30
N MET A 156 -14.06 12.04 -9.93
CA MET A 156 -14.33 11.77 -11.35
C MET A 156 -15.70 11.10 -11.59
N LEU A 157 -16.41 10.72 -10.53
CA LEU A 157 -17.74 10.13 -10.65
C LEU A 157 -18.74 11.14 -11.22
N ALA A 158 -19.67 10.66 -12.04
CA ALA A 158 -20.61 11.50 -12.77
C ALA A 158 -21.70 12.10 -11.88
N SER A 159 -21.94 11.53 -10.69
CA SER A 159 -23.06 11.90 -9.84
C SER A 159 -22.82 11.68 -8.34
N ASN A 160 -23.42 12.52 -7.49
CA ASN A 160 -23.38 12.35 -6.03
C ASN A 160 -23.96 10.99 -5.57
N PRO A 161 -25.06 10.45 -6.15
CA PRO A 161 -25.51 9.10 -5.84
C PRO A 161 -24.47 8.01 -6.12
N GLY A 162 -23.73 8.11 -7.24
CA GLY A 162 -22.65 7.18 -7.57
C GLY A 162 -21.49 7.25 -6.57
N LEU A 163 -21.07 8.47 -6.23
CA LEU A 163 -20.08 8.73 -5.18
C LEU A 163 -20.50 8.14 -3.83
N ARG A 164 -21.72 8.44 -3.38
CA ARG A 164 -22.25 7.90 -2.12
C ARG A 164 -22.36 6.38 -2.13
N LEU A 165 -22.71 5.79 -3.27
CA LEU A 165 -22.79 4.34 -3.42
C LEU A 165 -21.41 3.69 -3.26
N GLN A 166 -20.37 4.28 -3.87
CA GLN A 166 -18.99 3.82 -3.77
C GLN A 166 -18.47 3.85 -2.33
N ILE A 167 -18.67 4.97 -1.61
CA ILE A 167 -18.27 5.10 -0.19
C ILE A 167 -19.08 4.14 0.68
N ALA A 168 -20.42 4.14 0.56
CA ALA A 168 -21.29 3.33 1.38
C ALA A 168 -21.02 1.83 1.24
N THR A 169 -20.84 1.36 0.01
CA THR A 169 -20.55 -0.05 -0.28
C THR A 169 -19.20 -0.42 0.31
N GLY A 170 -18.19 0.44 0.19
CA GLY A 170 -16.87 0.17 0.74
C GLY A 170 -16.85 0.09 2.27
N VAL A 171 -17.48 1.05 2.95
CA VAL A 171 -17.63 1.05 4.41
C VAL A 171 -18.41 -0.18 4.89
N THR A 172 -19.56 -0.48 4.27
CA THR A 172 -20.38 -1.64 4.65
C THR A 172 -19.62 -2.95 4.45
N ALA A 173 -18.86 -3.07 3.36
CA ALA A 173 -18.07 -4.25 3.06
C ALA A 173 -16.88 -4.42 4.02
N HIS A 174 -16.30 -3.32 4.50
CA HIS A 174 -15.28 -3.32 5.54
C HIS A 174 -15.87 -3.75 6.89
N GLU A 175 -16.98 -3.15 7.34
CA GLU A 175 -17.66 -3.49 8.59
C GLU A 175 -18.07 -4.97 8.64
N ARG A 176 -18.56 -5.51 7.52
CA ARG A 176 -18.92 -6.94 7.42
C ARG A 176 -17.74 -7.86 7.72
N ARG A 177 -16.52 -7.48 7.31
CA ARG A 177 -15.31 -8.31 7.39
C ARG A 177 -14.58 -8.15 8.71
N PHE A 178 -14.52 -6.92 9.22
CA PHE A 178 -13.66 -6.55 10.33
C PHE A 178 -14.45 -6.13 11.59
N GLY A 179 -15.79 -6.21 11.54
CA GLY A 179 -16.69 -5.98 12.67
C GLY A 179 -16.99 -4.51 12.99
N SER A 180 -16.11 -3.58 12.61
CA SER A 180 -16.34 -2.14 12.73
C SER A 180 -15.62 -1.37 11.63
N PHE A 181 -16.05 -0.15 11.34
CA PHE A 181 -15.39 0.72 10.36
C PHE A 181 -14.14 1.41 10.92
N GLY A 182 -14.09 1.69 12.23
CA GLY A 182 -12.98 2.44 12.86
C GLY A 182 -12.89 3.92 12.45
N GLY A 183 -13.45 4.32 11.30
CA GLY A 183 -13.47 5.69 10.80
C GLY A 183 -12.31 6.06 9.89
N GLY A 184 -11.35 5.15 9.66
CA GLY A 184 -10.24 5.35 8.74
C GLY A 184 -10.61 5.08 7.29
N PHE A 185 -10.39 6.05 6.40
CA PHE A 185 -10.76 5.93 4.99
C PHE A 185 -9.61 6.35 4.06
N TRP A 186 -9.13 5.40 3.27
CA TRP A 186 -8.26 5.71 2.14
C TRP A 186 -9.08 6.21 0.96
N ILE A 187 -8.97 7.49 0.63
CA ILE A 187 -9.54 8.05 -0.60
C ILE A 187 -8.71 7.51 -1.76
N PRO A 188 -9.32 6.85 -2.77
CA PRO A 188 -8.58 6.35 -3.92
C PRO A 188 -7.71 7.43 -4.54
N GLU A 189 -6.42 7.10 -4.68
CA GLU A 189 -5.40 8.00 -5.23
C GLU A 189 -5.16 9.29 -4.43
N CYS A 190 -5.63 9.33 -3.18
CA CYS A 190 -5.84 10.55 -2.40
C CYS A 190 -6.50 11.67 -3.22
N ALA A 191 -7.33 11.30 -4.20
CA ALA A 191 -7.99 12.23 -5.11
C ALA A 191 -9.09 12.98 -4.34
N TYR A 192 -8.75 14.17 -3.89
CA TYR A 192 -9.56 14.99 -3.02
C TYR A 192 -10.04 16.24 -3.74
N GLU A 193 -11.29 16.61 -3.48
CA GLU A 193 -11.84 17.93 -3.79
C GLU A 193 -12.57 18.48 -2.54
N PRO A 194 -12.48 19.79 -2.26
CA PRO A 194 -13.20 20.40 -1.15
C PRO A 194 -14.70 20.11 -1.19
N GLY A 195 -15.23 19.58 -0.08
CA GLY A 195 -16.60 19.12 0.06
C GLY A 195 -16.74 17.61 0.13
N LEU A 196 -15.75 16.84 -0.38
CA LEU A 196 -15.74 15.36 -0.31
C LEU A 196 -15.78 14.87 1.14
N GLU A 197 -15.16 15.59 2.07
CA GLU A 197 -15.15 15.28 3.49
C GLU A 197 -16.54 15.18 4.11
N ARG A 198 -17.56 15.85 3.55
CA ARG A 198 -18.95 15.75 4.02
C ARG A 198 -19.56 14.40 3.72
N GLU A 199 -19.29 13.88 2.52
CA GLU A 199 -19.77 12.58 2.07
C GLU A 199 -19.09 11.44 2.84
N LEU A 200 -17.84 11.65 3.24
CA LEU A 200 -17.10 10.76 4.14
C LEU A 200 -17.66 10.82 5.57
N ALA A 201 -17.91 12.02 6.11
CA ALA A 201 -18.48 12.23 7.44
C ALA A 201 -19.87 11.58 7.58
N ASP A 202 -20.72 11.70 6.56
CA ASP A 202 -22.05 11.07 6.51
C ASP A 202 -21.99 9.53 6.63
N ARG A 203 -20.82 8.93 6.37
CA ARG A 203 -20.55 7.48 6.51
C ARG A 203 -19.68 7.14 7.71
N GLY A 204 -19.47 8.09 8.62
CA GLY A 204 -18.76 7.89 9.88
C GLY A 204 -17.24 7.93 9.76
N ALA A 205 -16.70 8.45 8.65
CA ALA A 205 -15.25 8.61 8.51
C ALA A 205 -14.76 9.70 9.48
N ARG A 206 -13.57 9.48 10.04
CA ARG A 206 -12.91 10.34 11.02
C ARG A 206 -11.56 10.82 10.54
N ALA A 207 -10.88 10.06 9.69
CA ALA A 207 -9.60 10.44 9.11
C ALA A 207 -9.44 9.94 7.67
N PHE A 208 -8.70 10.70 6.86
CA PHE A 208 -8.21 10.28 5.54
C PHE A 208 -6.84 10.90 5.25
N CYS A 209 -6.06 10.26 4.36
CA CYS A 209 -4.80 10.81 3.86
C CYS A 209 -5.04 11.70 2.64
N VAL A 210 -4.28 12.79 2.52
CA VAL A 210 -4.40 13.76 1.43
C VAL A 210 -3.04 14.24 0.94
N ASP A 211 -2.89 14.51 -0.35
CA ASP A 211 -1.75 15.28 -0.84
C ASP A 211 -2.06 16.77 -0.75
N GLN A 212 -1.14 17.59 -0.24
CA GLN A 212 -1.27 19.05 -0.30
C GLN A 212 0.02 19.71 -0.79
N THR A 213 0.83 18.97 -1.54
CA THR A 213 2.16 19.38 -2.00
C THR A 213 2.06 20.59 -2.91
N SER A 214 1.07 20.63 -3.81
CA SER A 214 0.82 21.79 -4.68
C SER A 214 0.40 23.05 -3.92
N LEU A 215 -0.21 22.90 -2.74
CA LEU A 215 -0.66 24.02 -1.91
C LEU A 215 0.44 24.52 -0.98
N TYR A 216 1.12 23.61 -0.26
CA TYR A 216 2.10 23.96 0.77
C TYR A 216 3.53 24.06 0.23
N GLY A 217 3.82 23.42 -0.90
CA GLY A 217 5.18 23.18 -1.37
C GLY A 217 5.78 21.90 -0.78
N GLU A 218 6.75 21.32 -1.49
CA GLU A 218 7.47 20.13 -1.05
C GLU A 218 8.24 20.41 0.24
N GLY A 219 8.14 19.48 1.21
CA GLY A 219 8.90 19.56 2.46
C GLY A 219 8.40 20.58 3.49
N ALA A 220 7.32 21.32 3.17
CA ALA A 220 6.70 22.29 4.07
C ALA A 220 6.36 21.68 5.45
N PRO A 221 6.50 22.43 6.56
CA PRO A 221 6.16 21.93 7.90
C PRO A 221 4.67 21.65 8.06
N GLU A 222 3.81 22.23 7.23
CA GLU A 222 2.36 22.01 7.19
C GLU A 222 1.99 20.56 6.89
N HIS A 223 2.88 19.78 6.24
CA HIS A 223 2.65 18.35 6.00
C HIS A 223 2.62 17.51 7.28
N LEU A 224 3.14 18.04 8.39
CA LEU A 224 3.15 17.36 9.69
C LEU A 224 1.99 17.79 10.59
N GLU A 225 1.05 18.58 10.06
CA GLU A 225 -0.03 19.21 10.81
C GLU A 225 -1.40 18.74 10.30
N PRO A 226 -1.98 17.67 10.87
CA PRO A 226 -3.31 17.21 10.49
C PRO A 226 -4.35 18.33 10.55
N VAL A 227 -5.25 18.35 9.56
CA VAL A 227 -6.22 19.42 9.35
C VAL A 227 -7.61 18.93 9.72
N ILE A 228 -8.24 19.56 10.72
CA ILE A 228 -9.65 19.29 11.01
C ILE A 228 -10.52 20.06 10.01
N THR A 229 -11.34 19.33 9.25
CA THR A 229 -12.25 19.94 8.28
C THR A 229 -13.52 20.46 8.96
N PRO A 230 -14.30 21.38 8.33
CA PRO A 230 -15.59 21.80 8.85
C PRO A 230 -16.61 20.66 9.03
N ALA A 231 -16.43 19.53 8.33
CA ALA A 231 -17.25 18.33 8.48
C ALA A 231 -16.84 17.45 9.68
N GLY A 232 -15.77 17.81 10.41
CA GLY A 232 -15.28 17.06 11.57
C GLY A 232 -14.38 15.87 11.22
N VAL A 233 -14.04 15.69 9.94
CA VAL A 233 -13.09 14.65 9.47
C VAL A 233 -11.69 15.25 9.43
N VAL A 234 -10.69 14.51 9.91
CA VAL A 234 -9.28 14.95 9.91
C VAL A 234 -8.61 14.54 8.60
N ALA A 235 -8.13 15.51 7.83
CA ALA A 235 -7.26 15.27 6.69
C ALA A 235 -5.80 15.21 7.17
N VAL A 236 -5.09 14.13 6.84
CA VAL A 236 -3.70 13.92 7.23
C VAL A 236 -2.83 14.08 5.98
N PRO A 237 -2.06 15.18 5.86
CA PRO A 237 -1.19 15.38 4.72
C PRO A 237 -0.11 14.29 4.61
N ILE A 238 0.13 13.79 3.40
CA ILE A 238 1.22 12.84 3.12
C ILE A 238 2.53 13.60 3.00
N ASP A 239 3.57 13.08 3.65
CA ASP A 239 4.89 13.67 3.60
C ASP A 239 5.75 13.12 2.45
N TRP A 240 5.81 13.86 1.34
CA TRP A 240 6.55 13.39 0.16
C TRP A 240 8.06 13.32 0.33
N LEU A 241 8.65 14.06 1.28
CA LEU A 241 10.09 13.91 1.53
C LEU A 241 10.45 12.51 2.04
N THR A 242 9.57 11.89 2.82
CA THR A 242 9.77 10.50 3.28
C THR A 242 9.30 9.48 2.27
N VAL A 243 8.19 9.72 1.56
CA VAL A 243 7.70 8.83 0.50
C VAL A 243 8.71 8.71 -0.64
N GLU A 244 9.30 9.82 -1.12
CA GLU A 244 10.28 9.80 -2.22
C GLU A 244 11.56 9.00 -1.90
N LEU A 245 11.89 8.80 -0.61
CA LEU A 245 13.01 7.93 -0.24
C LEU A 245 12.80 6.48 -0.69
N VAL A 246 11.55 6.03 -0.82
CA VAL A 246 11.21 4.68 -1.26
C VAL A 246 10.47 4.65 -2.60
N TRP A 247 9.85 5.74 -3.02
CA TRP A 247 9.05 5.80 -4.25
C TRP A 247 9.86 6.27 -5.46
N ASN A 248 10.92 7.06 -5.27
CA ASN A 248 11.64 7.65 -6.39
C ASN A 248 12.43 6.58 -7.17
N GLU A 249 12.02 6.35 -8.41
CA GLU A 249 12.63 5.34 -9.31
C GLU A 249 14.12 5.56 -9.61
N LYS A 250 14.63 6.78 -9.41
CA LYS A 250 16.01 7.15 -9.79
C LYS A 250 16.92 7.34 -8.58
N THR A 251 16.41 7.92 -7.52
CA THR A 251 17.21 8.34 -6.36
C THR A 251 16.74 7.73 -5.03
N GLY A 252 15.60 7.05 -5.03
CA GLY A 252 15.10 6.34 -3.86
C GLY A 252 15.93 5.09 -3.56
N TYR A 253 15.75 4.53 -2.37
CA TYR A 253 16.41 3.31 -1.95
C TYR A 253 16.26 2.17 -2.97
N PRO A 254 15.07 1.87 -3.54
CA PRO A 254 14.92 0.74 -4.47
C PRO A 254 15.77 0.86 -5.74
N ALA A 255 16.18 2.07 -6.12
CA ALA A 255 17.03 2.32 -7.29
C ALA A 255 18.49 1.88 -7.07
N HIS A 256 18.88 1.47 -5.86
CA HIS A 256 20.26 1.12 -5.57
C HIS A 256 20.72 -0.13 -6.36
N PRO A 257 21.90 -0.11 -7.02
CA PRO A 257 22.40 -1.22 -7.87
C PRO A 257 22.61 -2.58 -7.19
N CYS A 258 22.47 -2.65 -5.87
CA CYS A 258 22.60 -3.87 -5.07
C CYS A 258 21.29 -4.65 -4.98
N TYR A 259 20.16 -3.96 -5.13
CA TYR A 259 18.83 -4.57 -5.10
C TYR A 259 18.52 -5.32 -6.38
N ARG A 260 17.54 -6.22 -6.27
CA ARG A 260 17.10 -7.09 -7.38
C ARG A 260 16.58 -6.26 -8.55
N ASP A 261 17.02 -6.61 -9.75
CA ASP A 261 16.56 -6.01 -11.00
C ASP A 261 15.23 -6.64 -11.43
N LEU A 262 14.19 -5.82 -11.63
CA LEU A 262 12.88 -6.27 -12.10
C LEU A 262 12.67 -6.13 -13.62
N HIS A 263 13.66 -5.60 -14.33
CA HIS A 263 13.63 -5.44 -15.78
C HIS A 263 14.43 -6.54 -16.48
N HIS A 264 15.50 -7.02 -15.84
CA HIS A 264 16.30 -8.14 -16.35
C HIS A 264 15.70 -9.48 -15.92
N ARG A 265 15.12 -10.19 -16.89
CA ARG A 265 14.36 -11.42 -16.67
C ARG A 265 14.91 -12.62 -17.45
N THR A 266 14.74 -13.81 -16.87
CA THR A 266 14.90 -15.07 -17.60
C THR A 266 13.75 -15.27 -18.60
N ILE A 267 13.84 -16.32 -19.42
CA ILE A 267 12.76 -16.69 -20.35
C ILE A 267 11.45 -17.08 -19.63
N HIS A 268 11.51 -17.44 -18.35
CA HIS A 268 10.36 -17.77 -17.51
C HIS A 268 10.06 -16.68 -16.47
N ASP A 269 10.50 -15.44 -16.73
CA ASP A 269 10.18 -14.27 -15.92
C ASP A 269 10.72 -14.32 -14.47
N LEU A 270 11.93 -14.86 -14.30
CA LEU A 270 12.66 -14.86 -13.03
C LEU A 270 13.77 -13.79 -13.03
N HIS A 271 14.14 -13.31 -11.84
CA HIS A 271 14.96 -12.10 -11.66
C HIS A 271 16.23 -12.34 -10.81
N PRO A 272 17.21 -13.15 -11.27
CA PRO A 272 18.42 -13.47 -10.50
C PRO A 272 19.53 -12.42 -10.55
N TRP A 273 19.29 -11.23 -11.11
CA TRP A 273 20.29 -10.16 -11.23
C TRP A 273 19.99 -9.00 -10.28
N SER A 274 21.04 -8.26 -9.92
CA SER A 274 20.89 -6.95 -9.29
C SER A 274 20.77 -5.86 -10.36
N SER A 275 20.21 -4.71 -10.01
CA SER A 275 20.07 -3.56 -10.93
C SER A 275 21.41 -3.01 -11.43
N GLY A 276 22.51 -3.39 -10.78
CA GLY A 276 23.89 -3.15 -11.24
C GLY A 276 24.38 -4.11 -12.33
N GLY A 277 23.55 -5.07 -12.76
CA GLY A 277 23.85 -6.06 -13.81
C GLY A 277 24.65 -7.29 -13.35
N ASN A 278 24.95 -7.40 -12.06
CA ASN A 278 25.66 -8.56 -11.48
C ASN A 278 24.67 -9.63 -11.01
N PRO A 279 25.11 -10.87 -10.75
CA PRO A 279 24.31 -11.83 -9.99
C PRO A 279 23.84 -11.22 -8.67
N TYR A 280 22.55 -11.35 -8.38
CA TYR A 280 21.96 -10.80 -7.17
C TYR A 280 22.49 -11.51 -5.93
N ARG A 281 22.84 -10.73 -4.89
CA ARG A 281 23.40 -11.22 -3.64
C ARG A 281 22.49 -10.85 -2.46
N PRO A 282 21.62 -11.77 -2.01
CA PRO A 282 20.62 -11.50 -0.98
C PRO A 282 21.20 -11.00 0.36
N ALA A 283 22.41 -11.44 0.72
CA ALA A 283 23.06 -11.02 1.95
C ALA A 283 23.45 -9.53 1.92
N ASP A 284 24.02 -9.09 0.79
CA ASP A 284 24.45 -7.70 0.58
C ASP A 284 23.22 -6.78 0.50
N ALA A 285 22.19 -7.20 -0.24
CA ALA A 285 20.93 -6.50 -0.34
C ALA A 285 20.22 -6.37 1.02
N ARG A 286 20.21 -7.44 1.83
CA ARG A 286 19.68 -7.40 3.20
C ARG A 286 20.45 -6.45 4.12
N ALA A 287 21.78 -6.43 4.04
CA ALA A 287 22.59 -5.51 4.82
C ALA A 287 22.28 -4.06 4.45
N LEU A 288 22.24 -3.77 3.15
CA LEU A 288 21.90 -2.44 2.64
C LEU A 288 20.48 -2.00 3.01
N ALA A 289 19.49 -2.91 2.96
CA ALA A 289 18.13 -2.62 3.44
C ALA A 289 18.11 -2.20 4.91
N GLY A 290 18.98 -2.76 5.75
CA GLY A 290 19.17 -2.29 7.13
C GLY A 290 19.76 -0.87 7.21
N GLU A 291 20.74 -0.55 6.36
CA GLU A 291 21.32 0.80 6.29
C GLU A 291 20.30 1.85 5.81
N HIS A 292 19.53 1.52 4.78
CA HIS A 292 18.46 2.39 4.27
C HIS A 292 17.31 2.56 5.28
N ALA A 293 16.95 1.51 6.04
CA ALA A 293 15.96 1.63 7.11
C ALA A 293 16.45 2.56 8.23
N ARG A 294 17.73 2.45 8.61
CA ARG A 294 18.35 3.36 9.58
C ARG A 294 18.36 4.81 9.10
N ASP A 295 18.72 5.03 7.84
CA ASP A 295 18.67 6.37 7.21
C ASP A 295 17.26 6.93 7.19
N PHE A 296 16.26 6.13 6.80
CA PHE A 296 14.86 6.52 6.77
C PHE A 296 14.38 6.99 8.15
N VAL A 297 14.59 6.16 9.19
CA VAL A 297 14.18 6.50 10.56
C VAL A 297 14.90 7.75 11.05
N ARG A 298 16.21 7.88 10.79
CA ARG A 298 16.98 9.08 11.15
C ARG A 298 16.37 10.33 10.53
N ARG A 299 16.05 10.31 9.23
CA ARG A 299 15.43 11.44 8.53
C ARG A 299 14.04 11.77 9.07
N CYS A 300 13.26 10.76 9.44
CA CYS A 300 11.96 10.97 10.10
C CYS A 300 12.13 11.68 11.45
N VAL A 301 13.08 11.24 12.28
CA VAL A 301 13.40 11.89 13.56
C VAL A 301 13.87 13.33 13.35
N GLU A 302 14.80 13.56 12.42
CA GLU A 302 15.30 14.90 12.10
C GLU A 302 14.18 15.82 11.64
N ARG A 303 13.25 15.33 10.81
CA ARG A 303 12.10 16.08 10.31
C ARG A 303 11.12 16.46 11.41
N LEU A 304 10.77 15.53 12.29
CA LEU A 304 9.92 15.77 13.46
C LEU A 304 10.59 16.73 14.47
N ASP A 305 11.87 16.54 14.76
CA ASP A 305 12.64 17.42 15.66
C ASP A 305 12.76 18.84 15.09
N CYS A 306 12.89 18.99 13.76
CA CYS A 306 12.89 20.30 13.11
C CYS A 306 11.53 20.99 13.22
N HIS A 307 10.47 20.26 12.89
CA HIS A 307 9.10 20.75 13.02
C HIS A 307 8.79 21.20 14.46
N ALA A 308 9.10 20.38 15.46
CA ALA A 308 8.83 20.70 16.85
C ALA A 308 9.60 21.93 17.34
N ARG A 309 10.86 22.11 16.90
CA ARG A 309 11.64 23.32 17.20
C ARG A 309 11.07 24.57 16.53
N GLU A 310 10.60 24.47 15.29
CA GLU A 310 10.10 25.61 14.51
C GLU A 310 8.68 26.02 14.90
N ARG A 311 7.83 25.05 15.21
CA ARG A 311 6.39 25.24 15.47
C ARG A 311 6.05 25.26 16.96
N GLY A 312 6.97 24.81 17.82
CA GLY A 312 6.77 24.73 19.27
C GLY A 312 5.70 23.71 19.68
N ARG A 313 5.47 22.68 18.85
CA ARG A 313 4.46 21.63 19.06
C ARG A 313 4.84 20.35 18.31
N PRO A 314 4.41 19.15 18.78
CA PRO A 314 4.68 17.90 18.08
C PRO A 314 3.95 17.82 16.74
N GLY A 315 4.55 17.12 15.77
CA GLY A 315 3.97 16.86 14.46
C GLY A 315 3.58 15.39 14.26
N LEU A 316 2.71 15.12 13.28
CA LEU A 316 2.40 13.77 12.81
C LEU A 316 2.98 13.59 11.41
N LEU A 317 4.03 12.79 11.28
CA LEU A 317 4.65 12.48 10.00
C LEU A 317 3.92 11.29 9.37
N CYS A 318 3.18 11.51 8.29
CA CYS A 318 2.46 10.44 7.58
C CYS A 318 3.24 10.01 6.33
N CYS A 319 3.76 8.78 6.34
CA CYS A 319 4.38 8.16 5.18
C CYS A 319 3.45 7.06 4.66
N ALA A 320 2.82 7.32 3.51
CA ALA A 320 1.87 6.43 2.86
C ALA A 320 2.48 5.78 1.62
N LEU A 321 2.36 4.46 1.50
CA LEU A 321 2.96 3.65 0.45
C LEU A 321 1.93 2.68 -0.14
N ASP A 322 2.00 2.45 -1.45
CA ASP A 322 1.37 1.26 -2.02
C ASP A 322 2.05 0.02 -1.42
N THR A 323 1.25 -0.92 -0.95
CA THR A 323 1.75 -2.11 -0.25
C THR A 323 2.56 -2.97 -1.20
N GLU A 324 2.14 -3.03 -2.46
CA GLU A 324 2.76 -3.78 -3.54
C GLU A 324 4.13 -3.21 -3.95
N LEU A 325 4.49 -2.00 -3.49
CA LEU A 325 5.89 -1.55 -3.55
C LEU A 325 6.78 -2.54 -2.76
N LEU A 326 6.32 -3.01 -1.61
CA LEU A 326 7.11 -3.79 -0.67
C LEU A 326 7.02 -5.29 -0.98
N GLY A 327 8.03 -5.82 -1.67
CA GLY A 327 8.16 -7.24 -2.01
C GLY A 327 7.93 -7.55 -3.49
N HIS A 328 7.08 -6.78 -4.18
CA HIS A 328 6.84 -6.94 -5.61
C HIS A 328 7.71 -5.96 -6.43
N TRP A 329 7.45 -4.64 -6.36
CA TRP A 329 8.26 -3.64 -7.10
C TRP A 329 9.62 -3.32 -6.47
N TRP A 330 9.75 -3.54 -5.17
CA TRP A 330 11.01 -3.53 -4.45
C TRP A 330 11.11 -4.80 -3.61
N TYR A 331 11.87 -5.77 -4.11
CA TYR A 331 11.92 -7.10 -3.54
C TYR A 331 12.33 -7.12 -2.06
N GLU A 332 13.28 -6.28 -1.67
CA GLU A 332 13.77 -6.15 -0.31
C GLU A 332 12.89 -5.27 0.57
N GLY A 333 11.80 -4.71 0.05
CA GLY A 333 10.93 -3.78 0.77
C GLY A 333 10.37 -4.34 2.07
N GLN A 334 10.03 -5.65 2.11
CA GLN A 334 9.59 -6.31 3.35
C GLN A 334 10.73 -6.42 4.38
N ILE A 335 11.97 -6.64 3.92
CA ILE A 335 13.15 -6.67 4.79
C ILE A 335 13.43 -5.27 5.33
N TRP A 336 13.36 -4.26 4.48
CA TRP A 336 13.51 -2.86 4.87
C TRP A 336 12.46 -2.45 5.90
N LEU A 337 11.18 -2.77 5.67
CA LEU A 337 10.09 -2.42 6.59
C LEU A 337 10.30 -3.06 7.98
N ALA A 338 10.70 -4.33 8.02
CA ALA A 338 11.07 -4.99 9.28
C ALA A 338 12.19 -4.26 10.02
N ARG A 339 13.22 -3.80 9.28
CA ARG A 339 14.32 -3.01 9.86
C ARG A 339 13.88 -1.61 10.26
N VAL A 340 12.93 -0.98 9.58
CA VAL A 340 12.34 0.30 9.99
C VAL A 340 11.68 0.17 11.35
N PHE A 341 10.95 -0.92 11.61
CA PHE A 341 10.33 -1.15 12.91
C PHE A 341 11.36 -1.30 14.04
N GLU A 342 12.44 -2.04 13.80
CA GLU A 342 13.54 -2.20 14.76
C GLU A 342 14.28 -0.86 14.99
N GLU A 343 14.63 -0.15 13.92
CA GLU A 343 15.36 1.10 13.97
C GLU A 343 14.52 2.23 14.58
N ALA A 344 13.19 2.24 14.38
CA ALA A 344 12.29 3.19 15.04
C ALA A 344 12.40 3.07 16.57
N GLY A 345 12.35 1.85 17.11
CA GLY A 345 12.58 1.60 18.53
C GLY A 345 13.99 1.99 18.98
N ALA A 346 15.01 1.66 18.18
CA ALA A 346 16.42 1.95 18.51
C ALA A 346 16.74 3.45 18.52
N GLN A 347 16.10 4.24 17.66
CA GLN A 347 16.31 5.68 17.54
C GLN A 347 15.28 6.51 18.32
N GLY A 348 14.33 5.85 19.01
CA GLY A 348 13.30 6.50 19.82
C GLY A 348 12.28 7.27 18.99
N LEU A 349 11.94 6.76 17.80
CA LEU A 349 10.84 7.24 16.98
C LEU A 349 9.57 6.46 17.34
N ASP A 350 8.56 7.17 17.83
CA ASP A 350 7.26 6.56 18.12
C ASP A 350 6.54 6.23 16.80
N LEU A 351 6.15 4.98 16.63
CA LEU A 351 5.24 4.53 15.58
C LEU A 351 3.81 4.57 16.09
N VAL A 352 2.90 5.09 15.27
CA VAL A 352 1.46 5.18 15.58
C VAL A 352 0.62 4.73 14.39
N THR A 353 -0.59 4.27 14.66
CA THR A 353 -1.63 4.23 13.63
C THR A 353 -2.05 5.66 13.30
N VAL A 354 -2.71 5.88 12.17
CA VAL A 354 -3.15 7.24 11.82
C VAL A 354 -4.15 7.76 12.85
N SER A 355 -5.11 6.93 13.27
CA SER A 355 -6.11 7.32 14.27
C SER A 355 -5.47 7.66 15.62
N ASP A 356 -4.50 6.88 16.10
CA ASP A 356 -3.75 7.21 17.33
C ASP A 356 -2.93 8.49 17.15
N GLY A 357 -2.34 8.68 15.97
CA GLY A 357 -1.51 9.82 15.66
C GLY A 357 -2.27 11.14 15.70
N VAL A 358 -3.47 11.18 15.10
CA VAL A 358 -4.30 12.40 15.07
C VAL A 358 -4.81 12.80 16.46
N GLU A 359 -4.96 11.86 17.38
CA GLU A 359 -5.32 12.14 18.78
C GLU A 359 -4.14 12.68 19.61
N ARG A 360 -2.89 12.43 19.20
CA ARG A 360 -1.68 12.81 19.93
C ARG A 360 -1.12 14.18 19.57
N VAL A 361 -1.53 14.76 18.44
CA VAL A 361 -1.00 16.03 17.93
C VAL A 361 -2.09 17.09 17.81
N PRO A 362 -1.75 18.39 17.92
CA PRO A 362 -2.72 19.44 17.72
C PRO A 362 -3.19 19.50 16.27
N LEU A 363 -4.51 19.52 16.08
CA LEU A 363 -5.13 19.70 14.77
C LEU A 363 -5.06 21.18 14.36
N SER A 364 -4.95 21.43 13.06
CA SER A 364 -4.96 22.76 12.48
C SER A 364 -6.25 23.02 11.71
N GLU A 365 -6.72 24.26 11.73
CA GLU A 365 -7.81 24.70 10.86
C GLU A 365 -7.22 25.46 9.68
N ARG A 366 -7.41 24.94 8.45
CA ARG A 366 -7.00 25.58 7.19
C ARG A 366 -7.78 25.02 6.03
N GLU A 367 -7.76 25.76 4.92
CA GLU A 367 -8.30 25.27 3.66
C GLU A 367 -7.41 24.16 3.08
N LEU A 368 -8.07 23.21 2.42
CA LEU A 368 -7.44 22.14 1.64
C LEU A 368 -7.72 22.43 0.16
N ALA A 369 -6.75 22.17 -0.70
CA ALA A 369 -6.89 22.29 -2.15
C ALA A 369 -7.26 20.95 -2.80
N ALA A 370 -7.92 21.02 -3.95
CA ALA A 370 -8.11 19.85 -4.80
C ALA A 370 -6.74 19.29 -5.22
N SER A 371 -6.60 17.97 -5.17
CA SER A 371 -5.30 17.30 -5.30
C SER A 371 -5.48 15.80 -5.54
N SER A 372 -4.41 15.16 -6.00
CA SER A 372 -4.23 13.72 -5.88
C SER A 372 -2.78 13.45 -5.47
N TRP A 373 -2.48 12.23 -5.07
CA TRP A 373 -1.09 11.83 -4.82
C TRP A 373 -0.34 11.43 -6.11
N GLY A 374 -1.04 11.39 -7.25
CA GLY A 374 -0.54 10.98 -8.56
C GLY A 374 0.42 11.99 -9.21
N GLN A 375 0.74 11.76 -10.49
CA GLN A 375 1.64 12.63 -11.23
C GLN A 375 1.05 14.05 -11.35
N GLY A 376 1.87 15.08 -11.07
CA GLY A 376 1.44 16.49 -11.12
C GLY A 376 0.59 16.94 -9.92
N LYS A 377 0.28 16.03 -8.98
CA LYS A 377 -0.54 16.29 -7.78
C LYS A 377 -1.94 16.83 -8.10
N ASP A 378 -2.48 16.40 -9.24
CA ASP A 378 -3.80 16.76 -9.75
C ASP A 378 -4.51 15.52 -10.34
N LEU A 379 -5.66 15.71 -10.99
CA LEU A 379 -6.44 14.60 -11.55
C LEU A 379 -6.01 14.20 -12.98
N SER A 380 -4.96 14.80 -13.55
CA SER A 380 -4.60 14.64 -14.98
C SER A 380 -4.24 13.20 -15.38
N THR A 381 -3.83 12.36 -14.43
CA THR A 381 -3.61 10.92 -14.67
C THR A 381 -4.91 10.22 -15.11
N TRP A 382 -6.07 10.64 -14.57
CA TRP A 382 -7.38 10.06 -14.87
C TRP A 382 -8.29 10.99 -15.69
N ASP A 383 -7.92 12.27 -15.82
CA ASP A 383 -8.59 13.28 -16.62
C ASP A 383 -7.64 13.87 -17.67
N SER A 384 -7.40 13.11 -18.74
CA SER A 384 -6.59 13.54 -19.87
C SER A 384 -7.09 12.97 -21.20
N PRO A 385 -6.67 13.56 -22.34
CA PRO A 385 -7.03 13.03 -23.66
C PRO A 385 -6.67 11.56 -23.87
N MET A 386 -5.62 11.05 -23.20
CA MET A 386 -5.18 9.66 -23.34
C MET A 386 -6.17 8.64 -22.76
N VAL A 387 -6.95 9.03 -21.74
CA VAL A 387 -7.88 8.15 -21.02
C VAL A 387 -9.34 8.60 -21.17
N ALA A 388 -9.61 9.63 -21.98
CA ALA A 388 -10.91 10.25 -22.12
C ALA A 388 -12.01 9.23 -22.50
N ASP A 389 -11.74 8.33 -23.44
CA ASP A 389 -12.72 7.32 -23.87
C ASP A 389 -13.15 6.41 -22.70
N LEU A 390 -12.20 5.99 -21.87
CA LEU A 390 -12.47 5.18 -20.68
C LEU A 390 -13.26 5.98 -19.65
N ALA A 391 -12.84 7.21 -19.36
CA ALA A 391 -13.49 8.09 -18.39
C ALA A 391 -14.95 8.39 -18.79
N PHE A 392 -15.20 8.77 -20.05
CA PHE A 392 -16.56 9.03 -20.54
C PHE A 392 -17.42 7.77 -20.57
N ALA A 393 -16.85 6.61 -20.95
CA ALA A 393 -17.57 5.35 -20.91
C ALA A 393 -18.00 4.98 -19.48
N ALA A 394 -17.10 5.14 -18.50
CA ALA A 394 -17.38 4.89 -17.09
C ALA A 394 -18.50 5.81 -16.57
N ARG A 395 -18.42 7.12 -16.85
CA ARG A 395 -19.45 8.10 -16.45
C ARG A 395 -20.80 7.80 -17.10
N ALA A 396 -20.83 7.43 -18.38
CA ALA A 396 -22.06 7.04 -19.05
C ALA A 396 -22.67 5.74 -18.49
N ALA A 397 -21.84 4.77 -18.08
CA ALA A 397 -22.30 3.55 -17.42
C ALA A 397 -22.87 3.84 -16.02
N GLU A 398 -22.24 4.73 -15.25
CA GLU A 398 -22.74 5.18 -13.96
C GLU A 398 -24.12 5.84 -14.08
N LEU A 399 -24.25 6.83 -14.97
CA LEU A 399 -25.51 7.55 -15.15
C LEU A 399 -26.66 6.63 -15.57
N ARG A 400 -26.39 5.64 -16.44
CA ARG A 400 -27.38 4.62 -16.81
C ARG A 400 -27.77 3.75 -15.61
N THR A 401 -26.81 3.36 -14.79
CA THR A 401 -27.05 2.54 -13.59
C THR A 401 -27.89 3.30 -12.57
N VAL A 402 -27.53 4.55 -12.27
CA VAL A 402 -28.26 5.42 -11.35
C VAL A 402 -29.68 5.68 -11.85
N ALA A 403 -29.85 5.96 -13.15
CA ALA A 403 -31.17 6.16 -13.75
C ALA A 403 -32.04 4.90 -13.66
N ALA A 404 -31.49 3.72 -13.97
CA ALA A 404 -32.20 2.45 -13.86
C ALA A 404 -32.63 2.15 -12.40
N ALA A 405 -31.74 2.41 -11.43
CA ALA A 405 -32.05 2.24 -10.01
C ALA A 405 -33.15 3.20 -9.53
N ALA A 406 -33.18 4.44 -10.04
CA ALA A 406 -34.20 5.42 -9.71
C ALA A 406 -35.59 5.05 -10.26
N LEU A 407 -35.65 4.43 -11.44
CA LEU A 407 -36.89 3.95 -12.06
C LEU A 407 -37.45 2.66 -11.44
N SER A 408 -36.64 1.96 -10.64
CA SER A 408 -37.02 0.71 -9.98
C SER A 408 -37.64 0.92 -8.59
N ARG A 409 -37.81 2.18 -8.17
CA ARG A 409 -38.50 2.61 -6.94
C ARG A 409 -39.86 3.17 -7.31
#